data_AF-A0A8D1SPH4-F1
#
_entry.id   AF-A0A8D1SPH4-F1
#
_cell.length_a   1.000
_cell.length_b   1.000
_cell.length_c   1.000
_cell.angle_alpha   90.00
_cell.angle_beta   90.00
_cell.angle_gamma   90.00
#
_symmetry.space_group_name_H-M   'P 1'
#
loop_
_entity.id
_entity.type
_entity.pdbx_description
1 polymer ?
#
loop_
_entity_poly.entity_id
_entity_poly.type
_entity_poly.pdbx_seq_one_letter_code
_entity_poly.pdbx_strand_id
1 'polypeptide(L)'
;ILVIHCQTTDDLIQLTAMCWMREFIQLAGRVMLPYSSGILTAVLPCLAYDDRKKSIKEVANVCNQSLMKLVTPEDDEPDEPKPVVQKQAEAKPEDSSAKQEGTASGGPDGSCDSSFGGSIGVFSPAGTERAPVTLHLDGIVQVLNCHLSDMAIGMMTRIAVLKWLYHLYIKTPRKMFRHTDSLFPILLQTLSDESDEVILKDLEVLAEIASSPAGQTDDAGPPDGPDLRVGHSELQVPTPGRASLLSTPGAKGLECSPSTPTMNSYFYKFMINLLKRFSSERKLLEVRGAFIIRQLCLLLNAENIFHSMADILLREEDLKFASTMVHTLNTILLTSTELFQLRNQLKDLRTPESRNLFCCLYRSWCHNPVTTVSLCFLTQNYRHAYDLIQKFGDLEVTVDFLTEVDKLVQLIECPIFTYLRLQLLDVKNNPYLIKALYGLLMLLPQSSAFQLLSHRLQCVPNPELLQTEDGLKAAPRSQNADSLSIDYAELLQHFERVQKKHLEVRHQRSGRGDHLDRRVVL
;
A
#
# COMPACT_ATOMS: atom_id res chain seq x y z
N ILE A 1 -30.66 3.48 -26.52
CA ILE A 1 -31.80 4.39 -26.26
C ILE A 1 -31.74 4.93 -24.83
N LEU A 2 -31.93 4.10 -23.79
CA LEU A 2 -31.91 4.58 -22.40
C LEU A 2 -30.61 5.31 -22.02
N VAL A 3 -29.44 4.78 -22.40
CA VAL A 3 -28.13 5.43 -22.18
C VAL A 3 -28.10 6.87 -22.72
N ILE A 4 -28.62 7.10 -23.93
CA ILE A 4 -28.67 8.42 -24.57
C ILE A 4 -29.61 9.35 -23.81
N HIS A 5 -30.80 8.86 -23.42
CA HIS A 5 -31.77 9.67 -22.68
C HIS A 5 -31.32 9.98 -21.25
N CYS A 6 -30.50 9.12 -20.62
CA CYS A 6 -29.89 9.39 -19.33
C CYS A 6 -28.82 10.48 -19.37
N GLN A 7 -28.34 10.85 -20.56
CA GLN A 7 -27.36 11.92 -20.77
C GLN A 7 -28.01 13.21 -21.32
N THR A 8 -29.34 13.24 -21.46
CA THR A 8 -30.06 14.41 -21.95
C THR A 8 -30.08 15.52 -20.89
N THR A 9 -30.09 16.78 -21.34
CA THR A 9 -30.15 17.96 -20.44
C THR A 9 -31.53 18.19 -19.82
N ASP A 10 -32.56 17.54 -20.33
CA ASP A 10 -33.93 17.58 -19.82
C ASP A 10 -34.06 16.65 -18.61
N ASP A 11 -34.32 17.25 -17.45
CA ASP A 11 -34.37 16.57 -16.15
C ASP A 11 -35.49 15.51 -16.07
N LEU A 12 -36.63 15.74 -16.71
CA LEU A 12 -37.75 14.79 -16.67
C LEU A 12 -37.43 13.57 -17.53
N ILE A 13 -36.88 13.79 -18.72
CA ILE A 13 -36.47 12.71 -19.63
C ILE A 13 -35.33 11.92 -18.99
N GLN A 14 -34.34 12.62 -18.43
CA GLN A 14 -33.21 12.01 -17.75
C GLN A 14 -33.65 11.16 -16.54
N LEU A 15 -34.48 11.70 -15.65
CA LEU A 15 -35.00 10.98 -14.49
C LEU A 15 -35.80 9.74 -14.91
N THR A 16 -36.69 9.89 -15.89
CA THR A 16 -37.52 8.78 -16.38
C THR A 16 -36.65 7.67 -16.96
N ALA A 17 -35.66 8.02 -17.78
CA ALA A 17 -34.73 7.05 -18.35
C ALA A 17 -33.89 6.34 -17.27
N MET A 18 -33.44 7.08 -16.24
CA MET A 18 -32.70 6.52 -15.10
C MET A 18 -33.55 5.58 -14.24
N CYS A 19 -34.84 5.91 -14.03
CA CYS A 19 -35.78 5.01 -13.36
C CYS A 19 -35.97 3.71 -14.14
N TRP A 20 -36.14 3.79 -15.47
CA TRP A 20 -36.20 2.58 -16.30
C TRP A 20 -34.91 1.77 -16.23
N MET A 21 -33.75 2.42 -16.30
CA MET A 21 -32.45 1.76 -16.12
C MET A 21 -32.40 0.97 -14.81
N ARG A 22 -32.87 1.58 -13.70
CA ARG A 22 -32.97 0.92 -12.40
C ARG A 22 -33.83 -0.34 -12.46
N GLU A 23 -35.05 -0.23 -12.99
CA GLU A 23 -35.99 -1.35 -13.06
C GLU A 23 -35.42 -2.49 -13.92
N PHE A 24 -34.76 -2.19 -15.05
CA PHE A 24 -34.12 -3.21 -15.87
C PHE A 24 -33.01 -3.96 -15.13
N ILE A 25 -32.16 -3.24 -14.38
CA ILE A 25 -31.10 -3.87 -13.56
C ILE A 25 -31.71 -4.79 -12.50
N GLN A 26 -32.80 -4.36 -11.84
CA GLN A 26 -33.45 -5.14 -10.79
C GLN A 26 -34.20 -6.38 -11.33
N LEU A 27 -34.89 -6.25 -12.46
CA LEU A 27 -35.72 -7.31 -13.02
C LEU A 27 -34.90 -8.33 -13.83
N ALA A 28 -33.97 -7.86 -14.66
CA ALA A 28 -33.19 -8.73 -15.54
C ALA A 28 -31.91 -9.28 -14.86
N GLY A 29 -31.49 -8.69 -13.75
CA GLY A 29 -30.36 -9.16 -12.95
C GLY A 29 -29.09 -9.32 -13.79
N ARG A 30 -28.45 -10.50 -13.71
CA ARG A 30 -27.15 -10.75 -14.37
C ARG A 30 -27.20 -10.58 -15.89
N VAL A 31 -28.36 -10.72 -16.54
CA VAL A 31 -28.50 -10.50 -18.01
C VAL A 31 -28.07 -9.08 -18.42
N MET A 32 -28.01 -8.13 -17.48
CA MET A 32 -27.54 -6.76 -17.72
C MET A 32 -26.01 -6.60 -17.72
N LEU A 33 -25.24 -7.61 -17.26
CA LEU A 33 -23.78 -7.52 -17.14
C LEU A 33 -23.04 -7.18 -18.45
N PRO A 34 -23.42 -7.71 -19.62
CA PRO A 34 -22.79 -7.34 -20.89
C PRO A 34 -22.93 -5.84 -21.23
N TYR A 35 -23.98 -5.19 -20.75
CA TYR A 35 -24.28 -3.78 -21.02
C TYR A 35 -23.68 -2.82 -19.97
N SER A 36 -22.94 -3.34 -18.99
CA SER A 36 -22.44 -2.57 -17.84
C SER A 36 -21.62 -1.35 -18.25
N SER A 37 -20.79 -1.44 -19.30
CA SER A 37 -19.99 -0.32 -19.80
C SER A 37 -20.86 0.88 -20.18
N GLY A 38 -21.89 0.67 -21.02
CA GLY A 38 -22.83 1.71 -21.43
C GLY A 38 -23.70 2.24 -20.30
N ILE A 39 -24.08 1.37 -19.35
CA ILE A 39 -24.81 1.78 -18.14
C ILE A 39 -23.93 2.72 -17.30
N LEU A 40 -22.66 2.37 -17.09
CA LEU A 40 -21.73 3.17 -16.29
C LEU A 40 -21.45 4.53 -16.92
N THR A 41 -21.32 4.62 -18.26
CA THR A 41 -21.16 5.90 -18.96
C THR A 41 -22.34 6.85 -18.72
N ALA A 42 -23.55 6.33 -18.50
CA ALA A 42 -24.72 7.13 -18.17
C ALA A 42 -24.85 7.43 -16.66
N VAL A 43 -24.59 6.44 -15.81
CA VAL A 43 -24.87 6.51 -14.37
C VAL A 43 -23.80 7.29 -13.61
N LEU A 44 -22.51 7.09 -13.90
CA LEU A 44 -21.40 7.64 -13.11
C LEU A 44 -21.37 9.18 -13.05
N PRO A 45 -21.59 9.93 -14.16
CA PRO A 45 -21.63 11.39 -14.10
C PRO A 45 -22.79 11.93 -13.24
N CYS A 46 -23.92 11.22 -13.20
CA CYS A 46 -25.10 11.62 -12.43
C CYS A 46 -24.89 11.56 -10.91
N LEU A 47 -23.86 10.85 -10.44
CA LEU A 47 -23.53 10.74 -9.02
C LEU A 47 -22.93 12.03 -8.44
N ALA A 48 -22.36 12.87 -9.30
CA ALA A 48 -21.79 14.16 -8.91
C ALA A 48 -22.80 15.31 -8.91
N TYR A 49 -24.07 15.07 -9.19
CA TYR A 49 -25.09 16.12 -9.17
C TYR A 49 -25.30 16.73 -7.78
N ASP A 50 -25.58 18.03 -7.78
CA ASP A 50 -25.97 18.82 -6.60
C ASP A 50 -27.43 18.59 -6.23
N ASP A 51 -27.86 19.19 -5.11
CA ASP A 51 -29.21 19.02 -4.55
C ASP A 51 -30.34 19.42 -5.52
N ARG A 52 -30.05 20.25 -6.54
CA ARG A 52 -31.00 20.61 -7.60
C ARG A 52 -31.49 19.41 -8.39
N LYS A 53 -30.66 18.37 -8.55
CA LYS A 53 -30.98 17.12 -9.25
C LYS A 53 -30.93 15.91 -8.30
N LYS A 54 -31.33 16.11 -7.05
CA LYS A 54 -31.28 15.08 -5.99
C LYS A 54 -31.99 13.77 -6.36
N SER A 55 -33.18 13.85 -6.97
CA SER A 55 -33.94 12.67 -7.40
C SER A 55 -33.16 11.81 -8.41
N ILE A 56 -32.53 12.44 -9.40
CA ILE A 56 -31.72 11.76 -10.41
C ILE A 56 -30.49 11.13 -9.77
N LYS A 57 -29.82 11.84 -8.86
CA LYS A 57 -28.68 11.35 -8.10
C LYS A 57 -29.03 10.13 -7.24
N GLU A 58 -30.17 10.13 -6.56
CA GLU A 58 -30.64 9.01 -5.74
C GLU A 58 -30.91 7.78 -6.59
N VAL A 59 -31.61 7.93 -7.72
CA VAL A 59 -31.86 6.83 -8.65
C VAL A 59 -30.55 6.31 -9.24
N ALA A 60 -29.62 7.20 -9.62
CA ALA A 60 -28.29 6.84 -10.10
C ALA A 60 -27.49 6.03 -9.05
N ASN A 61 -27.52 6.44 -7.78
CA ASN A 61 -26.88 5.71 -6.69
C ASN A 61 -27.44 4.29 -6.56
N VAL A 62 -28.77 4.13 -6.63
CA VAL A 62 -29.41 2.81 -6.56
C VAL A 62 -29.03 1.97 -7.78
N CYS A 63 -29.08 2.53 -8.99
CA CYS A 63 -28.62 1.83 -10.21
C CYS A 63 -27.17 1.34 -10.06
N ASN A 64 -26.27 2.22 -9.60
CA ASN A 64 -24.87 1.94 -9.42
C ASN A 64 -24.67 0.78 -8.42
N GLN A 65 -25.29 0.86 -7.25
CA GLN A 65 -25.20 -0.19 -6.23
C GLN A 65 -25.82 -1.51 -6.68
N SER A 66 -26.97 -1.47 -7.35
CA SER A 66 -27.60 -2.67 -7.90
C SER A 66 -26.71 -3.33 -8.95
N LEU A 67 -26.07 -2.56 -9.83
CA LEU A 67 -25.16 -3.10 -10.84
C LEU A 67 -23.91 -3.73 -10.22
N MET A 68 -23.29 -3.09 -9.22
CA MET A 68 -22.15 -3.67 -8.49
C MET A 68 -22.51 -5.03 -7.86
N LYS A 69 -23.69 -5.15 -7.26
CA LYS A 69 -24.15 -6.41 -6.61
C LYS A 69 -24.30 -7.59 -7.58
N LEU A 70 -24.41 -7.34 -8.89
CA LEU A 70 -24.54 -8.40 -9.89
C LEU A 70 -23.20 -9.06 -10.23
N VAL A 71 -22.08 -8.37 -9.96
CA VAL A 71 -20.72 -8.88 -10.15
C VAL A 71 -20.37 -9.82 -8.99
N THR A 72 -20.02 -11.06 -9.32
CA THR A 72 -19.67 -12.08 -8.32
C THR A 72 -18.33 -12.74 -8.66
N PRO A 73 -17.72 -13.48 -7.72
CA PRO A 73 -16.45 -14.16 -7.97
C PRO A 73 -16.48 -15.18 -9.11
N GLU A 74 -17.66 -15.69 -9.46
CA GLU A 74 -17.83 -16.60 -10.61
C GLU A 74 -17.47 -15.94 -11.94
N ASP A 75 -17.53 -14.60 -12.00
CA ASP A 75 -17.20 -13.85 -13.21
C ASP A 75 -15.69 -13.83 -13.49
N ASP A 76 -14.85 -14.27 -12.55
CA ASP A 76 -13.39 -14.35 -12.70
C ASP A 76 -12.88 -15.64 -13.35
N GLU A 77 -13.76 -16.65 -13.51
CA GLU A 77 -13.38 -17.92 -14.13
C GLU A 77 -12.99 -17.70 -15.60
N PRO A 78 -11.92 -18.36 -16.09
CA PRO A 78 -11.52 -18.27 -17.49
C PRO A 78 -12.66 -18.79 -18.37
N ASP A 79 -12.86 -18.16 -19.53
CA ASP A 79 -13.84 -18.60 -20.53
C ASP A 79 -13.39 -19.93 -21.16
N GLU A 80 -13.39 -21.03 -20.41
CA GLU A 80 -13.21 -22.36 -20.96
C GLU A 80 -14.54 -22.88 -21.53
N PRO A 81 -14.56 -23.40 -22.77
CA PRO A 81 -15.71 -24.13 -23.28
C PRO A 81 -15.76 -25.49 -22.56
N LYS A 82 -16.65 -25.65 -21.58
CA LYS A 82 -16.91 -26.97 -20.97
C LYS A 82 -17.27 -27.97 -22.08
N PRO A 83 -16.58 -29.12 -22.19
CA PRO A 83 -16.91 -30.14 -23.18
C PRO A 83 -18.29 -30.72 -22.85
N VAL A 84 -19.17 -30.75 -23.85
CA VAL A 84 -20.51 -31.32 -23.75
C VAL A 84 -20.39 -32.82 -23.49
N VAL A 85 -20.62 -33.25 -22.26
CA VAL A 85 -20.79 -34.68 -21.95
C VAL A 85 -22.15 -35.11 -22.51
N GLN A 86 -22.13 -35.69 -23.71
CA GLN A 86 -23.26 -36.39 -24.29
C GLN A 86 -23.61 -37.58 -23.39
N LYS A 87 -24.73 -37.48 -22.67
CA LYS A 87 -25.33 -38.60 -21.94
C LYS A 87 -25.96 -39.54 -22.97
N GLN A 88 -25.20 -40.54 -23.43
CA GLN A 88 -25.74 -41.63 -24.25
C GLN A 88 -26.77 -42.42 -23.43
N ALA A 89 -27.94 -42.60 -24.04
CA ALA A 89 -28.99 -43.46 -23.56
C ALA A 89 -28.57 -44.92 -23.69
N GLU A 90 -28.64 -45.68 -22.59
CA GLU A 90 -28.72 -47.15 -22.64
C GLU A 90 -30.12 -47.56 -22.20
N ALA A 91 -30.83 -48.17 -23.14
CA ALA A 91 -32.12 -48.80 -22.96
C ALA A 91 -31.92 -50.31 -22.76
N LYS A 92 -32.66 -50.93 -21.82
CA LYS A 92 -33.31 -52.25 -21.96
C LYS A 92 -34.12 -52.66 -20.69
N PRO A 93 -35.02 -53.68 -20.74
CA PRO A 93 -36.48 -53.47 -20.56
C PRO A 93 -37.13 -54.45 -19.53
N GLU A 94 -38.48 -54.53 -19.56
CA GLU A 94 -39.40 -55.51 -18.91
C GLU A 94 -39.84 -55.15 -17.47
N ASP A 95 -41.09 -55.31 -16.99
CA ASP A 95 -42.31 -55.97 -17.48
C ASP A 95 -43.57 -55.43 -16.74
N SER A 96 -44.75 -55.59 -17.37
CA SER A 96 -46.13 -55.78 -16.86
C SER A 96 -46.58 -55.22 -15.47
N SER A 97 -47.75 -54.61 -15.24
CA SER A 97 -49.12 -54.94 -15.70
C SER A 97 -50.21 -53.98 -15.16
N ALA A 98 -51.30 -53.88 -15.94
CA ALA A 98 -52.73 -53.78 -15.59
C ALA A 98 -53.34 -52.51 -14.92
N LYS A 99 -54.24 -51.83 -15.66
CA LYS A 99 -55.72 -51.74 -15.48
C LYS A 99 -56.16 -50.49 -14.69
N GLN A 100 -57.26 -49.79 -14.96
CA GLN A 100 -58.36 -49.82 -15.93
C GLN A 100 -59.14 -48.49 -15.75
N GLU A 101 -59.79 -47.99 -16.81
CA GLU A 101 -61.10 -47.26 -16.87
C GLU A 101 -61.45 -46.17 -15.82
N GLY A 102 -62.10 -45.04 -16.13
CA GLY A 102 -62.83 -44.60 -17.31
C GLY A 102 -63.71 -43.39 -16.95
N THR A 103 -63.98 -42.55 -17.96
CA THR A 103 -65.20 -41.75 -18.21
C THR A 103 -65.71 -40.67 -17.23
N ALA A 104 -65.59 -39.42 -17.72
CA ALA A 104 -66.69 -38.53 -18.15
C ALA A 104 -67.47 -37.63 -17.17
N SER A 105 -67.48 -36.34 -17.57
CA SER A 105 -68.64 -35.44 -17.70
C SER A 105 -69.10 -34.56 -16.52
N GLY A 106 -69.15 -33.25 -16.78
CA GLY A 106 -70.26 -32.37 -16.37
C GLY A 106 -69.90 -31.17 -15.49
N GLY A 107 -69.96 -29.95 -16.03
CA GLY A 107 -70.25 -28.72 -15.24
C GLY A 107 -71.78 -28.53 -15.10
N PRO A 108 -72.32 -27.35 -14.70
CA PRO A 108 -71.67 -26.08 -14.33
C PRO A 108 -72.27 -25.37 -13.07
N ASP A 109 -71.85 -24.11 -12.86
CA ASP A 109 -72.52 -22.99 -12.15
C ASP A 109 -72.38 -22.78 -10.62
N GLY A 110 -71.98 -21.55 -10.25
CA GLY A 110 -72.57 -20.85 -9.09
C GLY A 110 -71.65 -20.18 -8.05
N SER A 111 -71.38 -18.88 -8.25
CA SER A 111 -71.36 -17.81 -7.22
C SER A 111 -70.14 -17.56 -6.29
N CYS A 112 -69.97 -16.25 -6.02
CA CYS A 112 -69.02 -15.49 -5.17
C CYS A 112 -68.76 -16.08 -3.76
N ASP A 113 -67.62 -15.87 -3.07
CA ASP A 113 -67.18 -14.59 -2.51
C ASP A 113 -65.78 -14.68 -1.84
N SER A 114 -65.14 -13.51 -1.76
CA SER A 114 -64.07 -13.03 -0.86
C SER A 114 -63.05 -13.94 -0.12
N SER A 115 -61.78 -13.53 -0.26
CA SER A 115 -60.76 -13.34 0.79
C SER A 115 -59.80 -14.47 1.22
N PHE A 116 -58.53 -14.18 0.92
CA PHE A 116 -57.33 -14.33 1.76
C PHE A 116 -56.62 -15.69 1.84
N GLY A 117 -55.45 -15.75 1.18
CA GLY A 117 -54.29 -16.47 1.69
C GLY A 117 -53.75 -17.62 0.83
N GLY A 118 -52.55 -17.41 0.26
CA GLY A 118 -51.56 -18.49 0.12
C GLY A 118 -51.27 -19.00 -1.29
N SER A 119 -50.02 -18.79 -1.72
CA SER A 119 -49.28 -19.57 -2.73
C SER A 119 -49.65 -19.39 -4.21
N ILE A 120 -49.08 -18.35 -4.84
CA ILE A 120 -48.76 -18.43 -6.28
C ILE A 120 -47.41 -19.13 -6.42
N GLY A 121 -47.48 -20.29 -7.05
CA GLY A 121 -46.35 -21.17 -7.32
C GLY A 121 -45.28 -20.54 -8.20
N VAL A 122 -44.04 -20.84 -7.79
CA VAL A 122 -42.92 -21.28 -8.63
C VAL A 122 -43.23 -21.33 -10.13
N PHE A 123 -42.90 -20.25 -10.83
CA PHE A 123 -42.54 -20.34 -12.25
C PHE A 123 -41.10 -20.83 -12.33
N SER A 124 -40.91 -22.13 -12.55
CA SER A 124 -39.67 -22.64 -13.11
C SER A 124 -39.62 -22.25 -14.60
N PRO A 125 -38.63 -21.50 -15.08
CA PRO A 125 -38.45 -21.36 -16.51
C PRO A 125 -37.81 -22.64 -17.03
N ALA A 126 -38.54 -23.35 -17.88
CA ALA A 126 -38.05 -24.44 -18.69
C ALA A 126 -36.85 -24.00 -19.53
N GLY A 127 -35.93 -24.96 -19.74
CA GLY A 127 -34.63 -24.76 -20.35
C GLY A 127 -34.66 -23.96 -21.65
N THR A 128 -33.98 -22.82 -21.61
CA THR A 128 -33.27 -22.26 -22.76
C THR A 128 -31.80 -22.40 -22.39
N GLU A 129 -30.99 -22.99 -23.27
CA GLU A 129 -29.53 -22.90 -23.18
C GLU A 129 -29.16 -21.41 -23.10
N ARG A 130 -29.01 -20.88 -21.89
CA ARG A 130 -28.60 -19.50 -21.68
C ARG A 130 -27.13 -19.45 -22.04
N ALA A 131 -26.81 -18.72 -23.11
CA ALA A 131 -25.46 -18.28 -23.40
C ALA A 131 -24.81 -17.77 -22.10
N PRO A 132 -23.52 -18.08 -21.84
CA PRO A 132 -22.87 -17.63 -20.63
C PRO A 132 -22.99 -16.11 -20.58
N VAL A 133 -23.59 -15.62 -19.51
CA VAL A 133 -23.70 -14.19 -19.25
C VAL A 133 -22.30 -13.73 -18.88
N THR A 134 -21.59 -13.12 -19.84
CA THR A 134 -20.21 -12.69 -19.66
C THR A 134 -20.15 -11.22 -19.28
N LEU A 135 -19.30 -10.90 -18.32
CA LEU A 135 -18.97 -9.53 -17.94
C LEU A 135 -17.93 -8.98 -18.94
N HIS A 136 -18.29 -7.96 -19.71
CA HIS A 136 -17.36 -7.30 -20.62
C HIS A 136 -16.46 -6.31 -19.87
N LEU A 137 -15.38 -6.83 -19.25
CA LEU A 137 -14.44 -6.02 -18.48
C LEU A 137 -13.75 -4.94 -19.33
N ASP A 138 -13.38 -5.24 -20.59
CA ASP A 138 -12.68 -4.27 -21.45
C ASP A 138 -13.42 -2.91 -21.53
N GLY A 139 -14.72 -2.97 -21.83
CA GLY A 139 -15.55 -1.78 -21.95
C GLY A 139 -15.78 -1.09 -20.61
N ILE A 140 -15.91 -1.85 -19.52
CA ILE A 140 -16.06 -1.29 -18.17
C ILE A 140 -14.79 -0.54 -17.77
N VAL A 141 -13.63 -1.19 -17.89
CA VAL A 141 -12.34 -0.61 -17.56
C VAL A 141 -12.08 0.63 -18.42
N GLN A 142 -12.38 0.60 -19.72
CA GLN A 142 -12.22 1.78 -20.57
C GLN A 142 -13.06 2.97 -20.08
N VAL A 143 -14.33 2.75 -19.74
CA VAL A 143 -15.22 3.81 -19.23
C VAL A 143 -14.74 4.35 -17.89
N LEU A 144 -14.36 3.46 -16.96
CA LEU A 144 -13.81 3.84 -15.66
C LEU A 144 -12.52 4.65 -15.82
N ASN A 145 -11.65 4.22 -16.74
CA ASN A 145 -10.38 4.87 -16.98
C ASN A 145 -10.55 6.28 -17.57
N CYS A 146 -11.46 6.44 -18.54
CA CYS A 146 -11.81 7.74 -19.10
C CYS A 146 -12.35 8.70 -18.03
N HIS A 147 -13.25 8.24 -17.16
CA HIS A 147 -13.79 9.07 -16.09
C HIS A 147 -12.78 9.38 -14.99
N LEU A 148 -11.81 8.52 -14.72
CA LEU A 148 -10.76 8.80 -13.73
C LEU A 148 -9.71 9.79 -14.26
N SER A 149 -9.38 9.71 -15.55
CA SER A 149 -8.41 10.59 -16.20
C SER A 149 -8.92 12.02 -16.39
N ASP A 150 -10.24 12.21 -16.43
CA ASP A 150 -10.87 13.51 -16.57
C ASP A 150 -10.91 14.24 -15.22
N MET A 151 -9.94 15.14 -14.99
CA MET A 151 -9.87 15.95 -13.78
C MET A 151 -11.04 16.95 -13.65
N ALA A 152 -11.76 17.25 -14.72
CA ALA A 152 -12.92 18.14 -14.70
C ALA A 152 -14.20 17.46 -14.21
N ILE A 153 -14.20 16.12 -14.10
CA ILE A 153 -15.36 15.38 -13.60
C ILE A 153 -15.55 15.63 -12.09
N GLY A 154 -16.79 15.55 -11.59
CA GLY A 154 -17.05 15.80 -10.17
C GLY A 154 -16.39 14.77 -9.25
N MET A 155 -15.96 15.22 -8.06
CA MET A 155 -15.29 14.41 -7.03
C MET A 155 -16.02 13.09 -6.73
N MET A 156 -17.35 13.14 -6.57
CA MET A 156 -18.17 11.97 -6.26
C MET A 156 -18.14 10.90 -7.37
N THR A 157 -17.96 11.31 -8.62
CA THR A 157 -17.82 10.39 -9.75
C THR A 157 -16.46 9.69 -9.71
N ARG A 158 -15.37 10.42 -9.42
CA ARG A 158 -14.03 9.81 -9.24
C ARG A 158 -14.03 8.80 -8.09
N ILE A 159 -14.64 9.15 -6.96
CA ILE A 159 -14.82 8.22 -5.82
C ILE A 159 -15.62 6.98 -6.25
N ALA A 160 -16.70 7.13 -7.01
CA ALA A 160 -17.50 6.01 -7.49
C ALA A 160 -16.71 5.11 -8.45
N VAL A 161 -15.91 5.69 -9.34
CA VAL A 161 -15.01 4.97 -10.24
C VAL A 161 -13.99 4.14 -9.47
N LEU A 162 -13.34 4.73 -8.46
CA LEU A 162 -12.38 4.02 -7.61
C LEU A 162 -13.04 2.88 -6.81
N LYS A 163 -14.27 3.09 -6.30
CA LYS A 163 -15.07 2.03 -5.67
C LYS A 163 -15.38 0.89 -6.63
N TRP A 164 -15.64 1.19 -7.90
CA TRP A 164 -15.82 0.18 -8.94
C TRP A 164 -14.54 -0.61 -9.19
N LEU A 165 -13.39 0.07 -9.36
CA LEU A 165 -12.10 -0.59 -9.56
C LEU A 165 -11.78 -1.51 -8.37
N TYR A 166 -11.92 -1.01 -7.13
CA TYR A 166 -11.72 -1.81 -5.93
C TYR A 166 -12.61 -3.06 -5.90
N HIS A 167 -13.90 -2.90 -6.21
CA HIS A 167 -14.84 -4.01 -6.25
C HIS A 167 -14.48 -5.05 -7.33
N LEU A 168 -14.05 -4.60 -8.50
CA LEU A 168 -13.63 -5.48 -9.59
C LEU A 168 -12.32 -6.21 -9.25
N TYR A 169 -11.37 -5.59 -8.56
CA TYR A 169 -10.16 -6.28 -8.10
C TYR A 169 -10.46 -7.34 -7.02
N ILE A 170 -11.46 -7.12 -6.16
CA ILE A 170 -11.91 -8.13 -5.18
C ILE A 170 -12.66 -9.28 -5.85
N LYS A 171 -13.55 -8.99 -6.79
CA LYS A 171 -14.47 -9.98 -7.37
C LYS A 171 -13.90 -10.69 -8.58
N THR A 172 -13.16 -9.99 -9.42
CA THR A 172 -12.60 -10.51 -10.66
C THR A 172 -11.11 -10.21 -10.79
N PRO A 173 -10.27 -10.63 -9.83
CA PRO A 173 -8.86 -10.31 -9.83
C PRO A 173 -8.15 -10.81 -11.09
N ARG A 174 -8.29 -12.08 -11.50
CA ARG A 174 -7.55 -12.66 -12.63
C ARG A 174 -7.81 -11.91 -13.94
N LYS A 175 -9.08 -11.58 -14.21
CA LYS A 175 -9.43 -10.80 -15.42
C LYS A 175 -8.97 -9.35 -15.32
N MET A 176 -9.09 -8.72 -14.14
CA MET A 176 -8.62 -7.35 -13.92
C MET A 176 -7.10 -7.19 -14.05
N PHE A 177 -6.31 -8.20 -13.70
CA PHE A 177 -4.85 -8.15 -13.83
C PHE A 177 -4.37 -7.99 -15.29
N ARG A 178 -5.16 -8.39 -16.28
CA ARG A 178 -4.89 -8.13 -17.71
C ARG A 178 -4.96 -6.65 -18.08
N HIS A 179 -5.69 -5.86 -17.29
CA HIS A 179 -5.88 -4.43 -17.49
C HIS A 179 -5.02 -3.57 -16.56
N THR A 180 -4.38 -4.17 -15.55
CA THR A 180 -3.63 -3.43 -14.53
C THR A 180 -2.55 -2.54 -15.13
N ASP A 181 -1.78 -2.99 -16.12
CA ASP A 181 -0.74 -2.17 -16.75
C ASP A 181 -1.28 -0.87 -17.37
N SER A 182 -2.52 -0.86 -17.84
CA SER A 182 -3.17 0.35 -18.39
C SER A 182 -3.73 1.27 -17.30
N LEU A 183 -4.20 0.69 -16.18
CA LEU A 183 -4.81 1.42 -15.07
C LEU A 183 -3.76 2.00 -14.12
N PHE A 184 -2.64 1.30 -13.95
CA PHE A 184 -1.66 1.60 -12.93
C PHE A 184 -1.04 3.00 -13.04
N PRO A 185 -0.65 3.51 -14.23
CA PRO A 185 -0.16 4.89 -14.35
C PRO A 185 -1.19 5.94 -13.96
N ILE A 186 -2.48 5.66 -14.18
CA ILE A 186 -3.59 6.60 -13.96
C ILE A 186 -3.99 6.62 -12.49
N LEU A 187 -4.00 5.46 -11.83
CA LEU A 187 -4.08 5.37 -10.37
C LEU A 187 -2.93 6.13 -9.72
N LEU A 188 -1.68 5.92 -10.16
CA LEU A 188 -0.54 6.68 -9.67
C LEU A 188 -0.70 8.19 -9.86
N GLN A 189 -1.25 8.64 -11.00
CA GLN A 189 -1.55 10.05 -11.25
C GLN A 189 -2.61 10.59 -10.28
N THR A 190 -3.62 9.77 -9.95
CA THR A 190 -4.72 10.09 -9.02
C THR A 190 -4.22 10.39 -7.61
N LEU A 191 -3.02 9.93 -7.22
CA LEU A 191 -2.41 10.32 -5.94
C LEU A 191 -2.10 11.84 -5.82
N SER A 192 -2.14 12.61 -6.91
CA SER A 192 -2.05 14.09 -6.86
C SER A 192 -3.41 14.79 -6.89
N ASP A 193 -4.52 14.07 -6.70
CA ASP A 193 -5.85 14.68 -6.64
C ASP A 193 -5.95 15.66 -5.45
N GLU A 194 -6.73 16.73 -5.63
CA GLU A 194 -6.96 17.74 -4.60
C GLU A 194 -7.77 17.20 -3.41
N SER A 195 -8.58 16.15 -3.61
CA SER A 195 -9.42 15.57 -2.58
C SER A 195 -8.75 14.40 -1.86
N ASP A 196 -8.68 14.48 -0.54
CA ASP A 196 -8.16 13.40 0.31
C ASP A 196 -9.04 12.14 0.23
N GLU A 197 -10.36 12.30 0.05
CA GLU A 197 -11.26 11.15 -0.11
C GLU A 197 -10.97 10.34 -1.38
N VAL A 198 -10.60 11.03 -2.47
CA VAL A 198 -10.21 10.39 -3.73
C VAL A 198 -8.91 9.62 -3.53
N ILE A 199 -7.90 10.24 -2.89
CA ILE A 199 -6.62 9.59 -2.59
C ILE A 199 -6.81 8.36 -1.69
N LEU A 200 -7.65 8.45 -0.65
CA LEU A 200 -7.93 7.30 0.24
C LEU A 200 -8.46 6.10 -0.55
N LYS A 201 -9.41 6.35 -1.46
CA LYS A 201 -9.99 5.30 -2.29
C LYS A 201 -9.04 4.78 -3.35
N ASP A 202 -8.17 5.63 -3.89
CA ASP A 202 -7.13 5.21 -4.82
C ASP A 202 -6.08 4.33 -4.14
N LEU A 203 -5.68 4.69 -2.91
CA LEU A 203 -4.77 3.87 -2.10
C LEU A 203 -5.36 2.51 -1.72
N GLU A 204 -6.67 2.42 -1.46
CA GLU A 204 -7.36 1.12 -1.28
C GLU A 204 -7.23 0.24 -2.53
N VAL A 205 -7.41 0.81 -3.73
CA VAL A 205 -7.24 0.09 -5.00
C VAL A 205 -5.78 -0.34 -5.20
N LEU A 206 -4.82 0.56 -5.02
CA LEU A 206 -3.39 0.26 -5.19
C LEU A 206 -2.89 -0.77 -4.18
N ALA A 207 -3.38 -0.71 -2.95
CA ALA A 207 -3.07 -1.71 -1.92
C ALA A 207 -3.64 -3.09 -2.30
N GLU A 208 -4.87 -3.16 -2.82
CA GLU A 208 -5.47 -4.40 -3.30
C GLU A 208 -4.66 -4.99 -4.47
N ILE A 209 -4.24 -4.18 -5.44
CA ILE A 209 -3.37 -4.63 -6.54
C ILE A 209 -2.04 -5.19 -6.00
N ALA A 210 -1.44 -4.51 -5.02
CA ALA A 210 -0.15 -4.89 -4.45
C ALA A 210 -0.21 -6.15 -3.55
N SER A 211 -1.36 -6.42 -2.94
CA SER A 211 -1.57 -7.57 -2.04
C SER A 211 -2.19 -8.78 -2.73
N SER A 212 -2.84 -8.59 -3.88
CA SER A 212 -3.62 -9.65 -4.53
C SER A 212 -2.73 -10.80 -5.03
N PRO A 213 -3.10 -12.07 -4.74
CA PRO A 213 -2.37 -13.25 -5.21
C PRO A 213 -2.34 -13.40 -6.74
N ALA A 214 -3.31 -12.82 -7.46
CA ALA A 214 -3.47 -13.03 -8.89
C ALA A 214 -2.41 -12.34 -9.77
N GLY A 215 -1.58 -11.45 -9.21
CA GLY A 215 -0.40 -10.92 -9.94
C GLY A 215 0.92 -11.57 -9.54
N GLN A 216 0.90 -12.65 -8.73
CA GLN A 216 2.03 -13.56 -8.67
C GLN A 216 2.14 -14.22 -10.05
N THR A 217 3.09 -13.76 -10.86
CA THR A 217 3.42 -14.44 -12.12
C THR A 217 3.89 -15.84 -11.76
N ASP A 218 3.19 -16.87 -12.22
CA ASP A 218 3.64 -18.27 -12.17
C ASP A 218 4.94 -18.40 -12.98
N ASP A 219 6.08 -17.99 -12.42
CA ASP A 219 7.40 -18.32 -12.96
C ASP A 219 7.76 -19.74 -12.50
N ALA A 220 7.05 -20.71 -13.05
CA ALA A 220 7.34 -22.14 -12.93
C ALA A 220 6.73 -22.92 -14.12
N GLY A 221 6.97 -22.46 -15.34
CA GLY A 221 6.79 -23.26 -16.56
C GLY A 221 8.15 -23.54 -17.20
N PRO A 222 8.52 -24.79 -17.53
CA PRO A 222 9.78 -25.07 -18.21
C PRO A 222 9.73 -24.51 -19.64
N PRO A 223 10.80 -23.86 -20.15
CA PRO A 223 10.81 -23.35 -21.51
C PRO A 223 11.15 -24.48 -22.48
N ASP A 224 10.16 -24.94 -23.24
CA ASP A 224 10.38 -25.77 -24.43
C ASP A 224 10.18 -24.90 -25.68
N GLY A 225 11.24 -24.78 -26.51
CA GLY A 225 11.14 -24.40 -27.93
C GLY A 225 11.75 -23.04 -28.35
N PRO A 226 12.53 -22.97 -29.45
CA PRO A 226 13.41 -21.84 -29.73
C PRO A 226 12.84 -20.78 -30.68
N ASP A 227 13.43 -19.59 -30.56
CA ASP A 227 13.57 -18.50 -31.55
C ASP A 227 12.32 -17.74 -32.04
N LEU A 228 12.23 -16.47 -31.61
CA LEU A 228 12.26 -15.29 -32.49
C LEU A 228 12.45 -14.02 -31.66
N ARG A 229 13.63 -13.40 -31.77
CA ARG A 229 13.99 -12.14 -31.12
C ARG A 229 13.29 -10.96 -31.80
N VAL A 230 12.52 -10.18 -31.02
CA VAL A 230 12.24 -8.76 -31.31
C VAL A 230 12.46 -7.99 -30.01
N GLY A 231 13.37 -7.01 -30.07
CA GLY A 231 13.87 -6.30 -28.90
C GLY A 231 12.89 -5.28 -28.34
N HIS A 232 12.58 -5.42 -27.05
CA HIS A 232 12.19 -4.33 -26.19
C HIS A 232 13.12 -4.33 -24.97
N SER A 233 13.72 -3.17 -24.69
CA SER A 233 14.64 -2.96 -23.57
C SER A 233 13.90 -3.11 -22.23
N GLU A 234 14.03 -4.27 -21.60
CA GLU A 234 13.65 -4.48 -20.21
C GLU A 234 14.83 -4.18 -19.28
N LEU A 235 14.60 -3.26 -18.34
CA LEU A 235 15.49 -2.97 -17.22
C LEU A 235 15.47 -4.18 -16.26
N GLN A 236 16.62 -4.84 -16.20
CA GLN A 236 16.89 -6.05 -15.44
C GLN A 236 16.78 -5.83 -13.92
N VAL A 237 15.92 -6.59 -13.26
CA VAL A 237 15.85 -6.73 -11.79
C VAL A 237 17.07 -7.54 -11.33
N PRO A 238 17.86 -7.10 -10.33
CA PRO A 238 18.97 -7.91 -9.82
C PRO A 238 18.45 -8.95 -8.82
N THR A 239 18.66 -10.22 -9.14
CA THR A 239 18.59 -11.35 -8.20
C THR A 239 19.80 -11.33 -7.25
N PRO A 240 19.65 -11.67 -5.95
CA PRO A 240 20.79 -11.72 -5.04
C PRO A 240 21.65 -12.96 -5.32
N GLY A 241 22.96 -12.73 -5.42
CA GLY A 241 23.97 -13.66 -5.89
C GLY A 241 24.15 -14.92 -5.04
N ARG A 242 24.35 -16.03 -5.75
CA ARG A 242 24.72 -17.35 -5.22
C ARG A 242 26.25 -17.48 -5.28
N ALA A 243 26.93 -17.42 -4.13
CA ALA A 243 28.33 -17.78 -4.02
C ALA A 243 28.48 -19.12 -3.28
N SER A 244 28.75 -20.15 -4.09
CA SER A 244 29.43 -21.43 -3.83
C SER A 244 29.86 -21.80 -2.41
N LEU A 245 29.30 -22.90 -1.86
CA LEU A 245 30.04 -23.92 -1.09
C LEU A 245 29.39 -25.31 -1.27
N LEU A 246 30.23 -26.35 -1.19
CA LEU A 246 30.08 -27.71 -1.70
C LEU A 246 29.23 -28.69 -0.84
N SER A 247 28.47 -29.55 -1.54
CA SER A 247 28.18 -31.00 -1.32
C SER A 247 27.67 -31.56 0.03
N THR A 248 26.45 -32.16 0.04
CA THR A 248 26.13 -33.62 0.18
C THR A 248 24.60 -33.88 0.24
N PRO A 249 24.08 -35.09 -0.13
CA PRO A 249 22.64 -35.32 -0.30
C PRO A 249 22.00 -36.12 0.86
N GLY A 250 20.76 -35.78 1.20
CA GLY A 250 19.78 -36.69 1.82
C GLY A 250 19.33 -36.34 3.24
N ALA A 251 18.09 -35.86 3.37
CA ALA A 251 17.13 -36.27 4.41
C ALA A 251 15.78 -35.57 4.17
N LYS A 252 14.71 -36.36 4.22
CA LYS A 252 13.31 -35.94 4.08
C LYS A 252 12.84 -35.18 5.33
N GLY A 253 11.95 -34.21 5.11
CA GLY A 253 10.83 -33.87 6.01
C GLY A 253 11.15 -32.93 7.17
N LEU A 254 10.70 -31.68 7.05
CA LEU A 254 10.03 -30.98 8.16
C LEU A 254 9.24 -29.78 7.58
N GLU A 255 7.92 -29.85 7.71
CA GLU A 255 7.04 -28.71 7.47
C GLU A 255 7.21 -27.63 8.55
N CYS A 256 6.72 -26.43 8.17
CA CYS A 256 6.33 -25.28 9.00
C CYS A 256 7.36 -24.19 9.31
N SER A 257 7.14 -23.01 8.70
CA SER A 257 6.71 -21.82 9.45
C SER A 257 5.86 -20.89 8.56
N PRO A 258 4.68 -20.44 9.00
CA PRO A 258 3.84 -19.50 8.26
C PRO A 258 4.09 -18.09 8.77
N SER A 259 4.73 -17.19 7.99
CA SER A 259 4.72 -15.72 8.23
C SER A 259 5.55 -14.99 7.18
N THR A 260 4.97 -14.72 6.01
CA THR A 260 5.13 -13.47 5.24
C THR A 260 4.16 -13.59 4.08
N PRO A 261 3.19 -12.67 3.90
CA PRO A 261 2.37 -12.71 2.70
C PRO A 261 3.34 -12.49 1.53
N THR A 262 3.38 -13.45 0.60
CA THR A 262 4.19 -13.35 -0.62
C THR A 262 3.68 -12.15 -1.41
N MET A 263 4.33 -11.00 -1.22
CA MET A 263 3.95 -9.76 -1.90
C MET A 263 4.14 -9.94 -3.40
N ASN A 264 3.11 -9.57 -4.15
CA ASN A 264 3.04 -9.67 -5.60
C ASN A 264 4.15 -8.80 -6.26
N SER A 265 4.60 -9.16 -7.46
CA SER A 265 5.54 -8.38 -8.28
C SER A 265 5.16 -6.89 -8.42
N TYR A 266 3.86 -6.61 -8.41
CA TYR A 266 3.31 -5.25 -8.44
C TYR A 266 3.59 -4.43 -7.18
N PHE A 267 3.82 -5.06 -6.02
CA PHE A 267 4.16 -4.33 -4.79
C PHE A 267 5.44 -3.51 -4.96
N TYR A 268 6.52 -4.14 -5.44
CA TYR A 268 7.79 -3.43 -5.63
C TYR A 268 7.70 -2.41 -6.78
N LYS A 269 6.98 -2.76 -7.87
CA LYS A 269 6.65 -1.82 -8.96
C LYS A 269 5.91 -0.59 -8.42
N PHE A 270 4.99 -0.76 -7.48
CA PHE A 270 4.28 0.33 -6.82
C PHE A 270 5.20 1.20 -5.98
N MET A 271 6.02 0.61 -5.11
CA MET A 271 6.96 1.37 -4.28
C MET A 271 7.95 2.18 -5.11
N ILE A 272 8.50 1.62 -6.20
CA ILE A 272 9.38 2.35 -7.13
C ILE A 272 8.64 3.52 -7.77
N ASN A 273 7.46 3.29 -8.34
CA ASN A 273 6.75 4.35 -9.05
C ASN A 273 6.24 5.44 -8.10
N LEU A 274 5.88 5.08 -6.86
CA LEU A 274 5.52 6.05 -5.83
C LEU A 274 6.70 6.96 -5.48
N LEU A 275 7.89 6.40 -5.24
CA LEU A 275 9.10 7.18 -4.95
C LEU A 275 9.52 8.04 -6.15
N LYS A 276 9.46 7.51 -7.37
CA LYS A 276 9.68 8.29 -8.61
C LYS A 276 8.70 9.45 -8.75
N ARG A 277 7.45 9.27 -8.31
CA ARG A 277 6.44 10.32 -8.34
C ARG A 277 6.72 11.40 -7.30
N PHE A 278 7.11 11.02 -6.09
CA PHE A 278 7.57 11.96 -5.07
C PHE A 278 8.85 12.71 -5.48
N SER A 279 9.77 12.07 -6.20
CA SER A 279 10.98 12.73 -6.69
C SER A 279 10.69 13.72 -7.82
N SER A 280 9.77 13.37 -8.72
CA SER A 280 9.32 14.23 -9.82
C SER A 280 8.47 15.41 -9.32
N GLU A 281 7.60 15.17 -8.34
CA GLU A 281 6.67 16.15 -7.78
C GLU A 281 6.94 16.38 -6.28
N ARG A 282 7.97 17.17 -5.96
CA ARG A 282 8.39 17.40 -4.56
C ARG A 282 7.30 18.00 -3.67
N LYS A 283 6.41 18.83 -4.22
CA LYS A 283 5.27 19.40 -3.50
C LYS A 283 4.32 18.32 -2.98
N LEU A 284 4.15 17.23 -3.73
CA LEU A 284 3.31 16.11 -3.31
C LEU A 284 3.88 15.45 -2.06
N LEU A 285 5.20 15.24 -2.00
CA LEU A 285 5.88 14.69 -0.82
C LEU A 285 5.73 15.62 0.39
N GLU A 286 5.93 16.92 0.22
CA GLU A 286 5.87 17.92 1.30
C GLU A 286 4.46 18.04 1.90
N VAL A 287 3.43 18.09 1.05
CA VAL A 287 2.05 18.34 1.50
C VAL A 287 1.32 17.04 1.87
N ARG A 288 1.44 16.00 1.05
CA ARG A 288 0.62 14.77 1.14
C ARG A 288 1.43 13.50 1.42
N GLY A 289 2.76 13.54 1.31
CA GLY A 289 3.60 12.35 1.44
C GLY A 289 3.42 11.63 2.77
N ALA A 290 3.35 12.37 3.88
CA ALA A 290 3.09 11.79 5.20
C ALA A 290 1.73 11.10 5.28
N PHE A 291 0.68 11.71 4.73
CA PHE A 291 -0.66 11.12 4.69
C PHE A 291 -0.70 9.83 3.87
N ILE A 292 -0.13 9.85 2.66
CA ILE A 292 -0.09 8.69 1.75
C ILE A 292 0.63 7.50 2.40
N ILE A 293 1.83 7.72 2.94
CA ILE A 293 2.64 6.65 3.52
C ILE A 293 1.96 6.06 4.77
N ARG A 294 1.38 6.92 5.62
CA ARG A 294 0.63 6.49 6.80
C ARG A 294 -0.56 5.63 6.43
N GLN A 295 -1.34 6.05 5.43
CA GLN A 295 -2.47 5.28 4.93
C GLN A 295 -2.02 3.94 4.33
N LEU A 296 -0.91 3.91 3.59
CA LEU A 296 -0.34 2.66 3.09
C LEU A 296 0.08 1.71 4.21
N CYS A 297 0.64 2.23 5.30
CA CYS A 297 0.98 1.42 6.49
C CYS A 297 -0.24 0.84 7.22
N LEU A 298 -1.44 1.40 7.00
CA LEU A 298 -2.70 0.84 7.50
C LEU A 298 -3.27 -0.24 6.57
N LEU A 299 -3.05 -0.10 5.25
CA LEU A 299 -3.61 -1.00 4.24
C LEU A 299 -2.70 -2.20 3.95
N LEU A 300 -1.38 -2.04 4.07
CA LEU A 300 -0.36 -3.04 3.78
C LEU A 300 0.57 -3.24 4.99
N ASN A 301 1.40 -4.28 4.96
CA ASN A 301 2.38 -4.51 6.02
C ASN A 301 3.45 -3.40 6.02
N ALA A 302 3.49 -2.62 7.11
CA ALA A 302 4.43 -1.54 7.31
C ALA A 302 5.91 -1.98 7.25
N GLU A 303 6.25 -3.17 7.72
CA GLU A 303 7.61 -3.71 7.64
C GLU A 303 8.08 -3.81 6.18
N ASN A 304 7.22 -4.37 5.31
CA ASN A 304 7.50 -4.52 3.88
C ASN A 304 7.62 -3.15 3.19
N ILE A 305 6.77 -2.18 3.56
CA ILE A 305 6.84 -0.81 3.01
C ILE A 305 8.17 -0.16 3.37
N PHE A 306 8.52 -0.15 4.66
CA PHE A 306 9.77 0.48 5.12
C PHE A 306 11.01 -0.23 4.54
N HIS A 307 11.01 -1.56 4.47
CA HIS A 307 12.09 -2.33 3.88
C HIS A 307 12.25 -2.03 2.38
N SER A 308 11.16 -2.03 1.61
CA SER A 308 11.21 -1.76 0.17
C SER A 308 11.60 -0.32 -0.16
N MET A 309 11.04 0.66 0.57
CA MET A 309 11.43 2.06 0.40
C MET A 309 12.90 2.28 0.75
N ALA A 310 13.43 1.62 1.79
CA ALA A 310 14.84 1.68 2.15
C ALA A 310 15.77 1.12 1.06
N ASP A 311 15.45 -0.05 0.49
CA ASP A 311 16.23 -0.65 -0.59
C ASP A 311 16.21 0.21 -1.87
N ILE A 312 15.06 0.82 -2.21
CA ILE A 312 14.95 1.72 -3.35
C ILE A 312 15.76 3.01 -3.11
N LEU A 313 15.64 3.61 -1.93
CA LEU A 313 16.35 4.84 -1.56
C LEU A 313 17.87 4.66 -1.54
N LEU A 314 18.38 3.46 -1.26
CA LEU A 314 19.82 3.18 -1.31
C LEU A 314 20.42 3.36 -2.71
N ARG A 315 19.59 3.19 -3.76
CA ARG A 315 19.99 3.31 -5.18
C ARG A 315 19.67 4.68 -5.76
N GLU A 316 19.11 5.58 -4.97
CA GLU A 316 18.64 6.88 -5.43
C GLU A 316 19.81 7.83 -5.75
N GLU A 317 19.74 8.49 -6.91
CA GLU A 317 20.79 9.40 -7.38
C GLU A 317 20.59 10.83 -6.84
N ASP A 318 19.34 11.29 -6.70
CA ASP A 318 19.05 12.60 -6.10
C ASP A 318 19.17 12.55 -4.58
N LEU A 319 20.38 12.82 -4.11
CA LEU A 319 20.72 12.86 -2.69
C LEU A 319 19.83 13.83 -1.88
N LYS A 320 19.38 14.95 -2.47
CA LYS A 320 18.50 15.90 -1.76
C LYS A 320 17.13 15.29 -1.53
N PHE A 321 16.55 14.68 -2.56
CA PHE A 321 15.30 13.95 -2.44
C PHE A 321 15.41 12.79 -1.44
N ALA A 322 16.47 11.98 -1.53
CA ALA A 322 16.70 10.87 -0.61
C ALA A 322 16.74 11.34 0.85
N SER A 323 17.43 12.46 1.14
CA SER A 323 17.49 13.05 2.48
C SER A 323 16.12 13.51 2.99
N THR A 324 15.33 14.21 2.16
CA THR A 324 13.97 14.64 2.51
C THR A 324 13.03 13.46 2.71
N MET A 325 13.10 12.44 1.86
CA MET A 325 12.26 11.25 1.98
C MET A 325 12.58 10.46 3.25
N VAL A 326 13.85 10.24 3.56
CA VAL A 326 14.31 9.62 4.82
C VAL A 326 13.81 10.41 6.03
N HIS A 327 13.88 11.75 5.99
CA HIS A 327 13.35 12.60 7.05
C HIS A 327 11.85 12.40 7.27
N THR A 328 11.07 12.38 6.18
CA THR A 328 9.63 12.11 6.23
C THR A 328 9.35 10.71 6.78
N LEU A 329 10.04 9.67 6.32
CA LEU A 329 9.90 8.31 6.84
C LEU A 329 10.26 8.20 8.32
N ASN A 330 11.33 8.86 8.78
CA ASN A 330 11.71 8.88 10.19
C ASN A 330 10.65 9.58 11.06
N THR A 331 10.14 10.71 10.59
CA THR A 331 9.08 11.44 11.29
C THR A 331 7.82 10.58 11.41
N ILE A 332 7.42 9.90 10.33
CA ILE A 332 6.28 8.97 10.34
C ILE A 332 6.54 7.82 11.31
N LEU A 333 7.72 7.19 11.23
CA LEU A 333 8.13 6.07 12.10
C LEU A 333 7.98 6.42 13.57
N LEU A 334 8.43 7.61 13.97
CA LEU A 334 8.38 8.05 15.36
C LEU A 334 6.99 8.49 15.79
N THR A 335 6.31 9.33 15.01
CA THR A 335 5.10 10.02 15.45
C THR A 335 3.81 9.23 15.21
N SER A 336 3.78 8.33 14.23
CA SER A 336 2.54 7.71 13.78
C SER A 336 2.13 6.52 14.66
N THR A 337 0.86 6.46 15.05
CA THR A 337 0.31 5.45 15.95
C THR A 337 0.29 4.04 15.35
N GLU A 338 0.03 3.97 14.05
CA GLU A 338 -0.02 2.75 13.23
C GLU A 338 1.30 1.98 13.21
N LEU A 339 2.43 2.65 13.47
CA LEU A 339 3.75 2.02 13.49
C LEU A 339 4.19 1.57 14.89
N PHE A 340 3.28 1.52 15.86
CA PHE A 340 3.60 1.10 17.22
C PHE A 340 4.20 -0.32 17.29
N GLN A 341 3.65 -1.27 16.53
CA GLN A 341 4.17 -2.64 16.49
C GLN A 341 5.58 -2.69 15.87
N LEU A 342 5.78 -2.03 14.73
CA LEU A 342 7.07 -1.95 14.05
C LEU A 342 8.14 -1.30 14.94
N ARG A 343 7.78 -0.21 15.65
CA ARG A 343 8.67 0.44 16.62
C ARG A 343 9.11 -0.49 17.74
N ASN A 344 8.19 -1.29 18.29
CA ASN A 344 8.55 -2.24 19.35
C ASN A 344 9.44 -3.38 18.84
N GLN A 345 9.23 -3.86 17.62
CA GLN A 345 10.11 -4.84 16.98
C GLN A 345 11.52 -4.29 16.77
N LEU A 346 11.65 -3.06 16.26
CA LEU A 346 12.93 -2.38 16.06
C LEU A 346 13.63 -2.03 17.39
N LYS A 347 12.86 -1.76 18.45
CA LYS A 347 13.40 -1.40 19.77
C LYS A 347 14.16 -2.55 20.43
N ASP A 348 13.69 -3.78 20.23
CA ASP A 348 14.19 -4.95 20.96
C ASP A 348 15.24 -5.75 20.15
N LEU A 349 15.30 -5.59 18.82
CA LEU A 349 16.25 -6.27 17.91
C LEU A 349 16.45 -7.78 18.20
N ARG A 350 15.40 -8.45 18.67
CA ARG A 350 15.45 -9.85 19.10
C ARG A 350 15.52 -10.82 17.93
N THR A 351 14.79 -10.51 16.85
CA THR A 351 14.64 -11.39 15.71
C THR A 351 15.64 -11.06 14.60
N PRO A 352 16.11 -12.04 13.81
CA PRO A 352 17.00 -11.76 12.68
C PRO A 352 16.34 -10.84 11.64
N GLU A 353 15.02 -10.91 11.47
CA GLU A 353 14.25 -10.03 10.57
C GLU A 353 14.33 -8.57 11.04
N SER A 354 14.14 -8.31 12.34
CA SER A 354 14.25 -6.95 12.90
C SER A 354 15.66 -6.36 12.78
N ARG A 355 16.70 -7.21 12.86
CA ARG A 355 18.10 -6.79 12.64
C ARG A 355 18.36 -6.47 11.17
N ASN A 356 17.86 -7.30 10.26
CA ASN A 356 17.99 -7.05 8.82
C ASN A 356 17.26 -5.76 8.42
N LEU A 357 16.05 -5.54 8.94
CA LEU A 357 15.30 -4.32 8.74
C LEU A 357 16.07 -3.11 9.28
N PHE A 358 16.61 -3.19 10.50
CA PHE A 358 17.45 -2.13 11.06
C PHE A 358 18.66 -1.82 10.15
N CYS A 359 19.38 -2.83 9.68
CA CYS A 359 20.52 -2.63 8.77
C CYS A 359 20.10 -2.00 7.43
N CYS A 360 18.96 -2.40 6.88
CA CYS A 360 18.43 -1.85 5.64
C CYS A 360 18.03 -0.37 5.80
N LEU A 361 17.28 -0.07 6.87
CA LEU A 361 16.91 1.29 7.23
C LEU A 361 18.13 2.14 7.53
N TYR A 362 19.09 1.63 8.30
CA TYR A 362 20.29 2.39 8.65
C TYR A 362 21.06 2.83 7.41
N ARG A 363 21.28 1.93 6.44
CA ARG A 363 22.03 2.24 5.21
C ARG A 363 21.39 3.36 4.40
N SER A 364 20.06 3.35 4.26
CA SER A 364 19.34 4.43 3.58
C SER A 364 19.22 5.68 4.46
N TRP A 365 19.10 5.54 5.79
CA TRP A 365 18.95 6.67 6.71
C TRP A 365 20.22 7.51 6.78
N CYS A 366 21.37 6.93 6.41
CA CYS A 366 22.65 7.64 6.29
C CYS A 366 22.61 8.85 5.34
N HIS A 367 21.58 9.01 4.49
CA HIS A 367 21.39 10.25 3.71
C HIS A 367 21.05 11.47 4.58
N ASN A 368 20.55 11.27 5.80
CA ASN A 368 20.33 12.31 6.78
C ASN A 368 20.98 11.90 8.14
N PRO A 369 21.96 12.68 8.64
CA PRO A 369 22.68 12.34 9.85
C PRO A 369 21.80 12.34 11.09
N VAL A 370 20.91 13.32 11.24
CA VAL A 370 20.05 13.47 12.41
C VAL A 370 19.04 12.33 12.50
N THR A 371 18.46 11.90 11.37
CA THR A 371 17.54 10.75 11.32
C THR A 371 18.25 9.44 11.65
N THR A 372 19.53 9.30 11.27
CA THR A 372 20.34 8.12 11.61
C THR A 372 20.54 8.01 13.12
N VAL A 373 20.88 9.13 13.80
CA VAL A 373 20.97 9.18 15.27
C VAL A 373 19.62 8.91 15.91
N SER A 374 18.55 9.48 15.36
CA SER A 374 17.18 9.24 15.80
C SER A 374 16.79 7.75 15.78
N LEU A 375 17.15 7.03 14.71
CA LEU A 375 16.97 5.59 14.59
C LEU A 375 17.80 4.82 15.63
N CYS A 376 19.05 5.24 15.89
CA CYS A 376 19.89 4.61 16.91
C CYS A 376 19.35 4.80 18.33
N PHE A 377 18.75 5.97 18.63
CA PHE A 377 18.03 6.18 19.88
C PHE A 377 16.79 5.29 19.97
N LEU A 378 16.06 5.09 18.86
CA LEU A 378 14.90 4.20 18.82
C LEU A 378 15.27 2.75 19.17
N THR A 379 16.39 2.26 18.64
CA THR A 379 16.86 0.86 18.83
C THR A 379 17.75 0.68 20.06
N GLN A 380 17.85 1.67 20.95
CA GLN A 380 18.66 1.63 22.18
C GLN A 380 20.18 1.41 21.96
N ASN A 381 20.68 1.71 20.76
CA ASN A 381 22.10 1.54 20.41
C ASN A 381 22.91 2.80 20.75
N TYR A 382 23.01 3.11 22.04
CA TYR A 382 23.56 4.38 22.52
C TYR A 382 25.06 4.57 22.28
N ARG A 383 25.84 3.49 22.27
CA ARG A 383 27.27 3.53 21.93
C ARG A 383 27.45 4.04 20.49
N HIS A 384 26.76 3.40 19.55
CA HIS A 384 26.81 3.77 18.13
C HIS A 384 26.29 5.19 17.88
N ALA A 385 25.22 5.58 18.60
CA ALA A 385 24.71 6.96 18.53
C ALA A 385 25.77 7.99 18.97
N TYR A 386 26.53 7.71 20.03
CA TYR A 386 27.62 8.58 20.47
C TYR A 386 28.74 8.67 19.43
N ASP A 387 29.17 7.54 18.88
CA ASP A 387 30.22 7.49 17.86
C ASP A 387 29.82 8.29 16.60
N LEU A 388 28.53 8.23 16.21
CA LEU A 388 27.98 9.07 15.13
C LEU A 388 27.99 10.57 15.47
N ILE A 389 27.62 10.94 16.69
CA ILE A 389 27.60 12.35 17.12
C ILE A 389 29.01 12.93 17.16
N GLN A 390 30.02 12.14 17.53
CA GLN A 390 31.42 12.59 17.44
C GLN A 390 31.80 12.96 15.99
N LYS A 391 31.28 12.23 15.00
CA LYS A 391 31.49 12.51 13.58
C LYS A 391 30.71 13.72 13.07
N PHE A 392 29.70 14.21 13.79
CA PHE A 392 28.97 15.42 13.39
C PHE A 392 29.86 16.66 13.44
N GLY A 393 30.92 16.67 14.25
CA GLY A 393 31.90 17.76 14.28
C GLY A 393 32.66 17.94 12.97
N ASP A 394 32.77 16.87 12.16
CA ASP A 394 33.44 16.91 10.85
C ASP A 394 32.47 17.31 9.72
N LEU A 395 31.16 17.44 10.02
CA LEU A 395 30.13 17.80 9.04
C LEU A 395 29.94 19.33 8.98
N GLU A 396 29.56 19.82 7.80
CA GLU A 396 29.21 21.23 7.61
C GLU A 396 27.92 21.57 8.38
N VAL A 397 28.02 22.48 9.36
CA VAL A 397 26.87 22.92 10.16
C VAL A 397 26.01 23.88 9.34
N THR A 398 24.89 23.37 8.82
CA THR A 398 23.88 24.15 8.08
C THR A 398 22.68 24.50 8.96
N VAL A 399 21.92 25.54 8.59
CA VAL A 399 20.68 25.91 9.30
C VAL A 399 19.68 24.74 9.30
N ASP A 400 19.49 24.09 8.16
CA ASP A 400 18.61 22.93 8.04
C ASP A 400 19.02 21.82 9.01
N PHE A 401 20.31 21.50 9.07
CA PHE A 401 20.85 20.54 10.04
C PHE A 401 20.56 20.93 11.50
N LEU A 402 20.78 22.19 11.88
CA LEU A 402 20.48 22.66 13.24
C LEU A 402 18.98 22.59 13.57
N THR A 403 18.11 22.91 12.60
CA THR A 403 16.65 22.78 12.81
C THR A 403 16.23 21.33 12.99
N GLU A 404 16.88 20.38 12.32
CA GLU A 404 16.60 18.96 12.51
C GLU A 404 17.09 18.46 13.87
N VAL A 405 18.26 18.90 14.34
CA VAL A 405 18.74 18.58 15.70
C VAL A 405 17.79 19.15 16.76
N ASP A 406 17.31 20.38 16.58
CA ASP A 406 16.32 21.01 17.46
C ASP A 406 15.02 20.17 17.52
N LYS A 407 14.50 19.75 16.36
CA LYS A 407 13.34 18.83 16.27
C LYS A 407 13.62 17.49 16.95
N LEU A 408 14.80 16.90 16.78
CA LEU A 408 15.17 15.64 17.44
C LEU A 408 15.13 15.79 18.97
N VAL A 409 15.65 16.89 19.51
CA VAL A 409 15.58 17.16 20.95
C VAL A 409 14.14 17.30 21.44
N GLN A 410 13.29 18.00 20.69
CA GLN A 410 11.86 18.07 21.01
C GLN A 410 11.21 16.67 20.99
N LEU A 411 11.59 15.81 20.04
CA LEU A 411 11.11 14.43 19.96
C LEU A 411 11.53 13.58 21.16
N ILE A 412 12.74 13.78 21.72
CA ILE A 412 13.20 13.05 22.93
C ILE A 412 12.25 13.28 24.11
N GLU A 413 11.59 14.43 24.17
CA GLU A 413 10.58 14.74 25.18
C GLU A 413 9.21 14.13 24.89
N CYS A 414 8.95 13.67 23.66
CA CYS A 414 7.71 13.01 23.30
C CYS A 414 7.54 11.64 24.00
N PRO A 415 6.29 11.14 24.12
CA PRO A 415 6.00 9.86 24.76
C PRO A 415 6.74 8.66 24.15
N ILE A 416 7.09 8.73 22.87
CA ILE A 416 7.82 7.68 22.15
C ILE A 416 9.16 7.37 22.82
N PHE A 417 9.86 8.38 23.33
CA PHE A 417 11.15 8.24 24.01
C PHE A 417 11.04 8.25 25.54
N THR A 418 9.86 7.92 26.10
CA THR A 418 9.70 7.78 27.56
C THR A 418 10.69 6.78 28.14
N TYR A 419 10.94 5.66 27.44
CA TYR A 419 11.91 4.66 27.89
C TYR A 419 13.35 5.20 27.91
N LEU A 420 13.74 6.05 26.94
CA LEU A 420 15.05 6.67 26.89
C LEU A 420 15.22 7.60 28.09
N ARG A 421 14.20 8.41 28.40
CA ARG A 421 14.18 9.30 29.57
C ARG A 421 14.25 8.53 30.89
N LEU A 422 13.59 7.38 31.00
CA LEU A 422 13.72 6.50 32.17
C LEU A 422 15.11 5.87 32.27
N GLN A 423 15.73 5.53 31.12
CA GLN A 423 17.09 4.98 31.07
C GLN A 423 18.18 5.99 31.44
N LEU A 424 17.88 7.30 31.41
CA LEU A 424 18.78 8.34 31.94
C LEU A 424 19.01 8.24 33.45
N LEU A 425 18.09 7.60 34.19
CA LEU A 425 18.25 7.37 35.62
C LEU A 425 19.39 6.37 35.90
N ASP A 426 19.61 5.43 34.98
CA ASP A 426 20.62 4.38 35.11
C ASP A 426 21.93 4.78 34.42
N VAL A 427 22.64 5.69 35.08
CA VAL A 427 23.92 6.25 34.61
C VAL A 427 25.00 5.17 34.45
N LYS A 428 24.96 4.12 35.27
CA LYS A 428 25.99 3.06 35.30
C LYS A 428 25.87 2.13 34.09
N ASN A 429 24.65 1.75 33.71
CA ASN A 429 24.44 0.86 32.57
C ASN A 429 24.40 1.62 31.23
N ASN A 430 24.07 2.92 31.22
CA ASN A 430 23.93 3.71 29.98
C ASN A 430 24.82 4.98 29.92
N PRO A 431 26.14 4.90 30.12
CA PRO A 431 27.01 6.08 30.12
C PRO A 431 27.09 6.75 28.73
N TYR A 432 26.97 5.97 27.66
CA TYR A 432 27.02 6.49 26.28
C TYR A 432 25.78 7.30 25.90
N LEU A 433 24.62 7.03 26.52
CA LEU A 433 23.42 7.82 26.30
C LEU A 433 23.61 9.27 26.78
N ILE A 434 24.14 9.43 28.00
CA ILE A 434 24.42 10.76 28.57
C ILE A 434 25.47 11.49 27.74
N LYS A 435 26.55 10.80 27.35
CA LYS A 435 27.58 11.38 26.47
C LYS A 435 27.02 11.79 25.11
N ALA A 436 26.13 11.00 24.51
CA ALA A 436 25.46 11.34 23.26
C ALA A 436 24.58 12.59 23.42
N LEU A 437 23.76 12.67 24.48
CA LEU A 437 22.91 13.83 24.72
C LEU A 437 23.71 15.11 25.02
N TYR A 438 24.79 15.03 25.81
CA TYR A 438 25.69 16.17 25.98
C TYR A 438 26.40 16.55 24.67
N GLY A 439 26.74 15.56 23.82
CA GLY A 439 27.27 15.82 22.48
C GLY A 439 26.29 16.62 21.61
N LEU A 440 25.00 16.24 21.61
CA LEU A 440 23.95 17.01 20.93
C LEU A 440 23.78 18.42 21.53
N LEU A 441 23.86 18.54 22.86
CA LEU A 441 23.77 19.83 23.54
C LEU A 441 24.90 20.78 23.11
N MET A 442 26.11 20.27 22.88
CA MET A 442 27.27 21.07 22.44
C MET A 442 27.19 21.48 20.97
N LEU A 443 26.40 20.78 20.14
CA LEU A 443 26.18 21.14 18.73
C LEU A 443 25.09 22.20 18.56
N LEU A 444 24.18 22.33 19.53
CA LEU A 444 23.07 23.27 19.45
C LEU A 444 23.52 24.71 19.79
N PRO A 445 23.03 25.72 19.05
CA PRO A 445 23.06 27.09 19.54
C PRO A 445 22.21 27.23 20.81
N GLN A 446 22.28 28.36 21.51
CA GLN A 446 21.46 28.64 22.70
C GLN A 446 19.96 28.86 22.37
N SER A 447 19.31 27.84 21.80
CA SER A 447 17.90 27.79 21.44
C SER A 447 17.03 27.28 22.59
N SER A 448 15.71 27.25 22.39
CA SER A 448 14.78 26.60 23.32
C SER A 448 15.06 25.11 23.47
N ALA A 449 15.48 24.39 22.42
CA ALA A 449 15.87 22.99 22.53
C ALA A 449 17.12 22.80 23.39
N PHE A 450 18.11 23.71 23.31
CA PHE A 450 19.26 23.69 24.21
C PHE A 450 18.80 23.79 25.67
N GLN A 451 17.93 24.76 25.99
CA GLN A 451 17.40 24.92 27.35
C GLN A 451 16.62 23.68 27.81
N LEU A 452 15.78 23.12 26.93
CA LEU A 452 14.98 21.93 27.20
C LEU A 452 15.87 20.72 27.55
N LEU A 453 16.88 20.43 26.72
CA LEU A 453 17.81 19.33 26.95
C LEU A 453 18.70 19.57 28.16
N SER A 454 19.20 20.81 28.34
CA SER A 454 20.01 21.18 29.50
C SER A 454 19.24 20.97 30.80
N HIS A 455 18.00 21.46 30.90
CA HIS A 455 17.16 21.26 32.09
C HIS A 455 16.88 19.77 32.33
N ARG A 456 16.62 18.99 31.28
CA ARG A 456 16.44 17.53 31.40
C ARG A 456 17.69 16.83 31.93
N LEU A 457 18.87 17.21 31.43
CA LEU A 457 20.15 16.64 31.85
C LEU A 457 20.53 17.07 33.27
N GLN A 458 20.13 18.26 33.72
CA GLN A 458 20.29 18.70 35.12
C GLN A 458 19.48 17.85 36.10
N CYS A 459 18.37 17.24 35.65
CA CYS A 459 17.59 16.32 36.47
C CYS A 459 18.23 14.92 36.58
N VAL A 460 19.29 14.62 35.83
CA VAL A 460 19.97 13.32 35.90
C VAL A 460 20.75 13.26 37.22
N PRO A 461 20.59 12.20 38.04
CA PRO A 461 21.30 12.10 39.31
C PRO A 461 22.81 12.18 39.08
N ASN A 462 23.52 12.91 39.96
CA ASN A 462 24.97 12.93 39.88
C ASN A 462 25.48 11.49 40.04
N PRO A 463 26.25 10.94 39.07
CA PRO A 463 26.79 9.59 39.16
C PRO A 463 27.56 9.33 40.45
N GLU A 464 28.11 10.38 41.07
CA GLU A 464 28.82 10.32 42.35
C GLU A 464 27.89 10.11 43.55
N LEU A 465 26.64 10.58 43.51
CA LEU A 465 25.66 10.39 44.60
C LEU A 465 25.07 8.96 44.61
N LEU A 466 25.03 8.29 43.45
CA LEU A 466 24.63 6.88 43.30
C LEU A 466 25.76 5.88 43.60
N GLN A 467 26.94 6.35 44.03
CA GLN A 467 28.03 5.49 44.49
C GLN A 467 27.88 5.05 45.95
N THR A 468 26.87 5.54 46.65
CA THR A 468 26.56 5.13 48.02
C THR A 468 25.78 3.80 47.98
N GLU A 469 26.50 2.72 48.27
CA GLU A 469 26.02 1.35 48.53
C GLU A 469 25.50 0.54 47.32
N ASP A 470 26.39 -0.19 46.64
CA ASP A 470 26.17 -1.62 46.32
C ASP A 470 27.42 -2.23 45.67
N GLY A 471 28.36 -2.62 46.54
CA GLY A 471 29.45 -3.53 46.21
C GLY A 471 28.99 -4.98 46.32
N LEU A 472 27.99 -5.41 45.54
CA LEU A 472 27.58 -6.82 45.48
C LEU A 472 27.29 -7.22 44.02
N LYS A 473 28.32 -7.84 43.43
CA LYS A 473 28.26 -8.77 42.28
C LYS A 473 27.22 -8.45 41.20
N ALA A 474 27.63 -7.72 40.18
CA ALA A 474 27.01 -7.83 38.87
C ALA A 474 27.07 -9.31 38.43
N ALA A 475 25.92 -9.99 38.46
CA ALA A 475 25.76 -11.25 37.77
C ALA A 475 26.14 -11.06 36.29
N PRO A 476 26.92 -11.95 35.67
CA PRO A 476 27.19 -11.84 34.25
C PRO A 476 25.83 -12.03 33.56
N ARG A 477 25.27 -10.96 32.98
CA ARG A 477 24.25 -11.13 31.95
C ARG A 477 24.89 -12.04 30.91
N SER A 478 24.32 -13.23 30.79
CA SER A 478 24.69 -14.29 29.86
C SER A 478 25.06 -13.70 28.50
N GLN A 479 26.37 -13.54 28.27
CA GLN A 479 26.94 -13.52 26.95
C GLN A 479 26.79 -14.95 26.42
N ASN A 480 25.65 -15.23 25.80
CA ASN A 480 25.44 -16.43 24.99
C ASN A 480 24.37 -16.10 23.95
N ALA A 481 24.82 -15.51 22.83
CA ALA A 481 24.19 -15.63 21.52
C ALA A 481 25.15 -15.05 20.46
N ASP A 482 26.32 -15.67 20.30
CA ASP A 482 27.07 -15.52 19.05
C ASP A 482 26.39 -16.35 17.97
N SER A 483 25.57 -15.67 17.16
CA SER A 483 25.35 -15.95 15.75
C SER A 483 24.49 -14.82 15.15
N LEU A 484 25.12 -13.96 14.34
CA LEU A 484 24.59 -12.78 13.61
C LEU A 484 24.48 -11.46 14.41
N SER A 485 25.59 -10.97 14.96
CA SER A 485 25.69 -9.62 15.51
C SER A 485 25.78 -8.57 14.39
N ILE A 486 25.12 -7.41 14.58
CA ILE A 486 25.16 -6.29 13.63
C ILE A 486 26.59 -5.71 13.62
N ASP A 487 27.19 -5.58 12.44
CA ASP A 487 28.50 -4.94 12.28
C ASP A 487 28.36 -3.41 12.26
N TYR A 488 28.41 -2.81 13.45
CA TYR A 488 28.35 -1.36 13.62
C TYR A 488 29.55 -0.63 13.01
N ALA A 489 30.69 -1.28 12.82
CA ALA A 489 31.86 -0.66 12.19
C ALA A 489 31.67 -0.50 10.68
N GLU A 490 31.13 -1.52 10.01
CA GLU A 490 30.73 -1.43 8.59
C GLU A 490 29.69 -0.31 8.39
N LEU A 491 28.69 -0.25 9.27
CA LEU A 491 27.64 0.77 9.22
C LEU A 491 28.20 2.19 9.39
N LEU A 492 29.14 2.39 10.31
CA LEU A 492 29.80 3.69 10.48
C LEU A 492 30.61 4.09 9.25
N GLN A 493 31.36 3.16 8.65
CA GLN A 493 32.10 3.42 7.41
C GLN A 493 31.16 3.72 6.23
N HIS A 494 29.99 3.08 6.19
CA HIS A 494 28.96 3.41 5.20
C HIS A 494 28.43 4.83 5.40
N PHE A 495 28.13 5.22 6.65
CA PHE A 495 27.69 6.57 6.99
C PHE A 495 28.69 7.63 6.53
N GLU A 496 29.98 7.46 6.84
CA GLU A 496 31.04 8.39 6.41
C GLU A 496 31.12 8.52 4.88
N ARG A 497 31.02 7.41 4.14
CA ARG A 497 31.02 7.42 2.67
C ARG A 497 29.83 8.19 2.09
N VAL A 498 28.62 7.97 2.63
CA VAL A 498 27.40 8.64 2.15
C VAL A 498 27.46 10.14 2.45
N GLN A 499 27.88 10.53 3.66
CA GLN A 499 28.02 11.94 4.04
C GLN A 499 29.08 12.66 3.20
N LYS A 500 30.22 12.00 2.91
CA LYS A 500 31.23 12.54 2.01
C LYS A 500 30.68 12.78 0.60
N LYS A 501 29.89 11.84 0.06
CA LYS A 501 29.22 12.00 -1.25
C LYS A 501 28.28 13.22 -1.25
N HIS A 502 27.51 13.43 -0.19
CA HIS A 502 26.67 14.62 -0.04
C HIS A 502 27.47 15.92 -0.02
N LEU A 503 28.58 15.94 0.70
CA LEU A 503 29.50 17.09 0.76
C LEU A 503 30.08 17.41 -0.62
N GLU A 504 30.54 16.39 -1.36
CA GLU A 504 31.07 16.54 -2.73
C GLU A 504 30.02 17.12 -3.69
N VAL A 505 28.78 16.60 -3.67
CA VAL A 505 27.69 17.12 -4.52
C VAL A 505 27.33 18.56 -4.15
N ARG A 506 27.35 18.91 -2.87
CA ARG A 506 27.09 20.29 -2.40
C ARG A 506 28.17 21.26 -2.88
N HIS A 507 29.45 20.89 -2.75
CA HIS A 507 30.56 21.69 -3.27
C HIS A 507 30.54 21.83 -4.80
N GLN A 508 30.19 20.77 -5.53
CA GLN A 508 30.05 20.84 -6.99
C GLN A 508 28.92 21.80 -7.42
N ARG A 509 27.80 21.84 -6.68
CA ARG A 509 26.70 22.79 -6.93
C ARG A 509 27.11 24.23 -6.63
N SER A 510 27.81 24.47 -5.51
CA SER A 510 28.32 25.80 -5.15
C SER A 510 29.34 26.31 -6.17
N GLY A 511 30.27 25.47 -6.62
CA GLY A 511 31.28 25.84 -7.62
C GLY A 511 30.71 26.08 -9.03
N ARG A 512 29.57 25.45 -9.39
CA ARG A 512 28.85 25.73 -10.65
C ARG A 512 28.10 27.07 -10.61
N GLY A 513 27.61 27.49 -9.45
CA GLY A 513 26.98 28.81 -9.27
C GLY A 513 27.96 29.96 -9.51
N ASP A 514 29.14 29.89 -8.90
CA ASP A 514 30.20 30.90 -9.08
C ASP A 514 30.71 31.01 -10.53
N HIS A 515 30.65 29.91 -11.30
CA HIS A 515 31.12 29.90 -12.68
C HIS A 515 30.11 30.47 -13.68
N LEU A 516 28.81 30.48 -13.34
CA LEU A 516 27.75 31.13 -14.11
C LEU A 516 27.72 32.63 -13.83
N ASP A 517 27.88 33.07 -12.59
CA ASP A 517 27.95 34.50 -12.25
C ASP A 517 29.19 35.19 -12.84
N ARG A 518 30.33 34.49 -12.97
CA ARG A 518 31.50 35.02 -13.68
C ARG A 518 31.34 35.18 -15.19
N ARG A 519 30.37 34.51 -15.83
CA ARG A 519 30.11 34.65 -17.27
C ARG A 519 29.07 35.74 -17.60
N VAL A 520 28.37 36.29 -16.61
CA VAL A 520 27.42 37.39 -16.81
C VAL A 520 28.09 38.76 -16.58
N VAL A 521 29.34 38.78 -16.09
CA VAL A 521 30.12 40.00 -15.78
C VAL A 521 31.30 40.22 -16.76
N LEU A 522 31.33 39.52 -17.89
CA LEU A 522 32.26 39.76 -19.01
C LEU A 522 31.46 39.91 -20.30
#